data_AF-A0A7S2SH18-F1
#
_entry.id   AF-A0A7S2SH18-F1
#
_cell.length_a   1.000
_cell.length_b   1.000
_cell.length_c   1.000
_cell.angle_alpha   90.00
_cell.angle_beta   90.00
_cell.angle_gamma   90.00
#
_symmetry.space_group_name_H-M   'P 1'
#
loop_
_entity.id
_entity.type
_entity.pdbx_description
1 polymer ?
#
loop_
_entity_poly.entity_id
_entity_poly.type
_entity_poly.pdbx_seq_one_letter_code
_entity_poly.pdbx_strand_id
1 'polypeptide(L)'
;DFAESGYHEYIAVGDTDKCLQIPESIPLEVAAMLPGSALSAYSAVLKAKLHIEKLQEVKSGINVLIVGAGGIGLWAVRLANYMLSQFSQTNIKLFVSDNSIDKLLTALDH
;
A
#
# COMPACT_ATOMS: atom_id res chain seq x y z
N ASP A 1 -28.77 -1.03 -16.99
CA ASP A 1 -27.58 -0.25 -16.59
C ASP A 1 -26.97 -0.84 -15.34
N PHE A 2 -25.75 -1.37 -15.46
CA PHE A 2 -24.99 -1.80 -14.29
C PHE A 2 -24.50 -0.53 -13.57
N ALA A 3 -24.66 -0.46 -12.25
CA ALA A 3 -24.18 0.68 -11.49
C ALA A 3 -22.66 0.80 -11.65
N GLU A 4 -22.19 1.95 -12.17
CA GLU A 4 -20.76 2.21 -12.39
C GLU A 4 -20.03 2.64 -11.10
N SER A 5 -20.76 2.85 -9.99
CA SER A 5 -20.20 3.33 -8.73
C SER A 5 -20.73 2.57 -7.51
N GLY A 6 -19.90 2.51 -6.46
CA GLY A 6 -20.22 1.83 -5.20
C GLY A 6 -21.17 2.59 -4.26
N TYR A 7 -21.67 3.77 -4.64
CA TYR A 7 -22.60 4.56 -3.82
C TYR A 7 -24.06 4.15 -4.04
N HIS A 8 -24.33 2.85 -3.91
CA HIS A 8 -25.65 2.25 -4.07
C HIS A 8 -25.86 1.18 -2.99
N GLU A 9 -27.11 0.95 -2.58
CA GLU A 9 -27.44 -0.10 -1.61
C GLU A 9 -27.13 -1.51 -2.15
N TYR A 10 -27.26 -1.69 -3.47
CA TYR A 10 -26.97 -2.94 -4.17
C TYR A 10 -26.22 -2.65 -5.47
N ILE A 11 -25.22 -3.48 -5.77
CA ILE A 11 -24.49 -3.47 -7.03
C ILE A 11 -24.45 -4.89 -7.61
N ALA A 12 -24.83 -5.03 -8.88
CA ALA A 12 -24.71 -6.30 -9.57
C ALA A 12 -23.23 -6.50 -9.95
N VAL A 13 -22.63 -7.57 -9.44
CA VAL A 13 -21.24 -7.93 -9.78
C VAL A 13 -21.25 -8.79 -11.04
N GLY A 14 -20.66 -8.27 -12.12
CA GLY A 14 -20.60 -8.97 -13.40
C GLY A 14 -19.59 -10.14 -13.45
N ASP A 15 -18.65 -10.18 -12.52
CA ASP A 15 -17.56 -11.16 -12.46
C ASP A 15 -17.28 -11.53 -11.00
N THR A 16 -17.71 -12.73 -10.61
CA THR A 16 -17.61 -13.22 -9.23
C THR A 16 -16.19 -13.50 -8.78
N ASP A 17 -15.24 -13.67 -9.70
CA ASP A 17 -13.84 -13.93 -9.36
C ASP A 17 -13.15 -12.69 -8.77
N LYS A 18 -13.78 -11.52 -8.91
CA LYS A 18 -13.35 -10.26 -8.28
C LYS A 18 -13.92 -10.06 -6.88
N CYS A 19 -14.80 -10.96 -6.41
CA CYS A 19 -15.30 -10.94 -5.04
C CYS A 19 -14.30 -11.62 -4.11
N LEU A 20 -13.90 -10.92 -3.06
CA LEU A 20 -13.06 -11.47 -2.00
C LEU A 20 -13.88 -11.61 -0.73
N GLN A 21 -13.78 -12.77 -0.10
CA GLN A 21 -14.38 -12.98 1.21
C GLN A 21 -13.60 -12.15 2.25
N ILE A 22 -14.31 -11.27 2.95
CA ILE A 22 -13.74 -10.46 4.03
C ILE A 22 -13.67 -11.33 5.30
N PRO A 23 -12.51 -11.44 5.95
CA PRO A 23 -12.41 -12.12 7.24
C PRO A 23 -13.28 -11.43 8.30
N GLU A 24 -13.95 -12.21 9.16
CA GLU A 24 -14.82 -11.68 10.23
C GLU A 24 -14.08 -10.78 11.23
N SER A 25 -12.76 -10.92 11.33
CA SER A 25 -11.91 -10.09 12.19
C SER A 25 -11.67 -8.68 11.65
N ILE A 26 -12.02 -8.39 10.40
CA ILE A 26 -11.78 -7.10 9.76
C ILE A 26 -13.11 -6.34 9.64
N PRO A 27 -13.24 -5.14 10.25
CA PRO A 27 -14.41 -4.30 10.07
C PRO A 27 -14.66 -3.96 8.60
N LEU A 28 -15.92 -3.95 8.19
CA LEU A 28 -16.31 -3.77 6.79
C LEU A 28 -15.80 -2.44 6.22
N GLU A 29 -15.79 -1.38 7.02
CA GLU A 29 -15.28 -0.06 6.66
C GLU A 29 -13.77 -0.08 6.33
N VAL A 30 -12.99 -0.91 7.02
CA VAL A 30 -11.56 -1.10 6.72
C VAL A 30 -11.39 -1.94 5.47
N ALA A 31 -12.17 -3.02 5.35
CA ALA A 31 -12.14 -3.90 4.19
C ALA A 31 -12.52 -3.15 2.89
N ALA A 32 -13.47 -2.22 2.96
CA ALA A 32 -13.89 -1.38 1.85
C ALA A 32 -12.80 -0.42 1.36
N MET A 33 -11.78 -0.12 2.19
CA MET A 33 -10.63 0.70 1.79
C MET A 33 -9.53 -0.10 1.08
N LEU A 34 -9.57 -1.44 1.14
CA LEU A 34 -8.55 -2.30 0.54
C LEU A 34 -8.59 -2.23 -1.00
N PRO A 35 -9.78 -2.31 -1.65
CA PRO A 35 -9.89 -2.03 -3.08
C PRO A 35 -9.45 -0.61 -3.42
N GLY A 36 -8.75 -0.45 -4.55
CA GLY A 36 -8.25 0.85 -4.99
C GLY A 36 -6.91 1.20 -4.36
N SER A 37 -6.90 1.96 -3.25
CA SER A 37 -5.67 2.60 -2.75
C SER A 37 -4.67 1.61 -2.15
N ALA A 38 -5.10 0.71 -1.27
CA ALA A 38 -4.23 -0.27 -0.64
C ALA A 38 -3.70 -1.29 -1.65
N LEU A 39 -4.56 -1.79 -2.54
CA LEU A 39 -4.16 -2.72 -3.61
C LEU A 39 -3.16 -2.07 -4.58
N SER A 40 -3.36 -0.79 -4.93
CA SER A 40 -2.43 -0.04 -5.78
C SER A 40 -1.07 0.16 -5.09
N ALA A 41 -1.08 0.53 -3.81
CA ALA A 41 0.12 0.63 -3.00
C ALA A 41 0.85 -0.71 -2.90
N TYR A 42 0.12 -1.80 -2.65
CA TYR A 42 0.67 -3.16 -2.59
C TYR A 42 1.35 -3.57 -3.89
N SER A 43 0.71 -3.32 -5.05
CA SER A 43 1.32 -3.59 -6.36
C SER A 43 2.61 -2.78 -6.56
N ALA A 44 2.62 -1.50 -6.16
CA ALA A 44 3.80 -0.65 -6.26
C ALA A 44 4.96 -1.16 -5.38
N VAL A 45 4.68 -1.49 -4.11
CA VAL A 45 5.67 -2.02 -3.16
C VAL A 45 6.19 -3.38 -3.61
N LEU A 46 5.33 -4.27 -4.14
CA LEU A 46 5.76 -5.56 -4.70
C LEU A 46 6.74 -5.38 -5.86
N LYS A 47 6.44 -4.47 -6.79
CA LYS A 47 7.34 -4.18 -7.92
C LYS A 47 8.66 -3.60 -7.43
N ALA A 48 8.62 -2.67 -6.48
CA ALA A 48 9.81 -2.07 -5.88
C ALA A 48 10.66 -3.13 -5.15
N LYS A 49 10.03 -4.06 -4.41
CA LYS A 49 10.69 -5.15 -3.69
C LYS A 49 11.63 -5.96 -4.60
N LEU A 50 11.17 -6.33 -5.80
CA LEU A 50 11.98 -7.08 -6.77
C LEU A 50 13.25 -6.32 -7.22
N HIS A 51 13.16 -4.99 -7.31
CA HIS A 51 14.32 -4.15 -7.63
C HIS A 51 15.26 -4.01 -6.43
N ILE A 52 14.70 -3.88 -5.23
CA ILE A 52 15.46 -3.82 -3.98
C ILE A 52 16.27 -5.10 -3.82
N GLU A 53 15.67 -6.29 -3.96
CA GLU A 53 16.34 -7.59 -3.88
C GLU A 53 17.60 -7.65 -4.76
N LYS A 54 17.49 -7.25 -6.03
CA LYS A 54 18.64 -7.20 -6.95
C LYS A 54 19.71 -6.19 -6.52
N LEU A 55 19.30 -5.06 -5.95
CA LEU A 55 20.23 -4.04 -5.46
C LEU A 55 20.98 -4.48 -4.20
N GLN A 56 20.44 -5.41 -3.40
CA GLN A 56 21.11 -5.92 -2.19
C GLN A 56 22.39 -6.67 -2.51
N GLU A 57 22.47 -7.31 -3.69
CA GLU A 57 23.66 -8.04 -4.14
C GLU A 57 24.85 -7.11 -4.39
N VAL A 58 24.59 -5.82 -4.65
CA VAL A 58 25.61 -4.85 -5.09
C VAL A 58 25.76 -3.65 -4.14
N LYS A 59 24.80 -3.41 -3.24
CA LYS A 59 24.82 -2.27 -2.31
C LYS A 59 24.55 -2.70 -0.88
N SER A 60 25.35 -2.16 0.04
CA SER A 60 25.20 -2.34 1.48
C SER A 60 24.04 -1.55 2.10
N GLY A 61 23.47 -0.58 1.37
CA GLY A 61 22.34 0.21 1.82
C GLY A 61 21.48 0.72 0.66
N ILE A 62 20.16 0.75 0.88
CA ILE A 62 19.17 1.11 -0.13
C ILE A 62 18.22 2.13 0.49
N ASN A 63 18.08 3.29 -0.15
CA ASN A 63 17.12 4.31 0.24
C ASN A 63 15.89 4.21 -0.67
N VAL A 64 14.71 4.15 -0.08
CA VAL A 64 13.42 4.08 -0.77
C VAL A 64 12.66 5.37 -0.48
N LEU A 65 12.25 6.08 -1.52
CA LEU A 65 11.46 7.31 -1.40
C LEU A 65 10.01 7.06 -1.82
N ILE A 66 9.08 7.38 -0.93
CA ILE A 66 7.64 7.46 -1.21
C ILE A 66 7.28 8.92 -1.39
N VAL A 67 6.66 9.24 -2.54
CA VAL A 67 6.22 10.61 -2.86
C VAL A 67 4.72 10.71 -2.66
N GLY A 68 4.31 11.64 -1.79
CA GLY A 68 2.94 11.89 -1.37
C GLY A 68 2.55 11.05 -0.16
N ALA A 69 2.10 11.70 0.92
CA ALA A 69 1.54 11.12 2.14
C ALA A 69 0.00 11.23 2.15
N GLY A 70 -0.61 10.86 1.02
CA GLY A 70 -2.07 10.70 0.89
C GLY A 70 -2.52 9.24 1.11
N GLY A 71 -3.75 8.90 0.73
CA GLY A 71 -4.31 7.55 0.96
C GLY A 71 -3.42 6.41 0.44
N ILE A 72 -2.95 6.50 -0.81
CA ILE A 72 -2.04 5.47 -1.39
C ILE A 72 -0.67 5.51 -0.71
N GLY A 73 -0.15 6.71 -0.43
CA GLY A 73 1.17 6.90 0.17
C GLY A 73 1.28 6.29 1.55
N LEU A 74 0.29 6.52 2.41
CA LEU A 74 0.22 5.96 3.76
C LEU A 74 0.11 4.42 3.72
N TRP A 75 -0.68 3.88 2.80
CA TRP A 75 -0.69 2.43 2.56
C TRP A 75 0.67 1.91 2.11
N ALA A 76 1.35 2.64 1.22
CA ALA A 76 2.67 2.26 0.74
C ALA A 76 3.71 2.30 1.86
N VAL A 77 3.68 3.29 2.76
CA VAL A 77 4.55 3.34 3.95
C VAL A 77 4.36 2.10 4.80
N ARG A 78 3.12 1.81 5.18
CA ARG A 78 2.79 0.68 6.07
C ARG A 78 3.17 -0.67 5.45
N LEU A 79 2.84 -0.86 4.17
CA LEU A 79 3.17 -2.08 3.43
C LEU A 79 4.67 -2.22 3.20
N ALA A 80 5.37 -1.14 2.87
CA ALA A 80 6.81 -1.17 2.68
C ALA A 80 7.54 -1.46 4.00
N ASN A 81 7.13 -0.85 5.12
CA ASN A 81 7.66 -1.20 6.45
C ASN A 81 7.47 -2.69 6.76
N TYR A 82 6.29 -3.25 6.49
CA TYR A 82 6.02 -4.67 6.73
C TYR A 82 6.81 -5.60 5.79
N MET A 83 6.83 -5.32 4.50
CA MET A 83 7.40 -6.21 3.48
C MET A 83 8.91 -6.09 3.36
N LEU A 84 9.46 -4.90 3.58
CA LEU A 84 10.90 -4.65 3.44
C LEU A 84 11.67 -4.93 4.74
N SER A 85 11.01 -4.90 5.92
CA SER A 85 11.63 -5.33 7.18
C SER A 85 12.03 -6.81 7.19
N GLN A 86 11.50 -7.60 6.26
CA GLN A 86 11.88 -9.01 6.06
C GLN A 86 13.31 -9.16 5.50
N PHE A 87 13.91 -8.10 4.95
CA PHE A 87 15.28 -8.13 4.45
C PHE A 87 16.28 -7.87 5.58
N SER A 88 16.71 -8.93 6.24
CA SER A 88 17.57 -8.88 7.44
C SER A 88 19.04 -8.48 7.17
N GLN A 89 19.50 -8.49 5.92
CA GLN A 89 20.92 -8.29 5.59
C GLN A 89 21.28 -6.90 5.04
N THR A 90 20.30 -6.12 4.59
CA THR A 90 20.56 -4.82 3.94
C THR A 90 19.94 -3.67 4.73
N ASN A 91 20.69 -2.58 4.89
CA ASN A 91 20.19 -1.37 5.51
C ASN A 91 19.23 -0.64 4.56
N ILE A 92 17.93 -0.93 4.67
CA ILE A 92 16.88 -0.26 3.90
C ILE A 92 16.35 0.92 4.71
N LYS A 93 16.38 2.12 4.13
CA LYS A 93 15.81 3.33 4.73
C LYS A 93 14.66 3.86 3.90
N LEU A 94 13.50 4.00 4.54
CA LEU A 94 12.30 4.59 3.95
C LEU A 94 12.26 6.08 4.23
N PHE A 95 11.94 6.85 3.19
CA PHE A 95 11.72 8.29 3.23
C PHE A 95 10.36 8.60 2.63
N VAL A 96 9.68 9.59 3.21
CA VAL A 96 8.41 10.11 2.70
C VAL A 96 8.59 11.60 2.39
N SER A 97 8.06 12.02 1.25
CA SER A 97 8.05 13.43 0.84
C SER A 97 6.64 13.87 0.52
N ASP A 98 6.22 15.02 1.05
CA ASP A 98 4.92 15.64 0.81
C ASP A 98 5.06 17.17 0.90
N ASN A 99 4.09 17.90 0.37
CA ASN A 99 4.04 19.36 0.42
C ASN A 99 3.39 19.90 1.72
N SER A 100 2.85 19.02 2.56
CA SER A 100 2.20 19.35 3.83
C SER A 100 2.93 18.69 5.00
N ILE A 101 3.30 19.51 6.00
CA ILE A 101 3.92 19.03 7.23
C ILE A 101 2.96 18.11 8.00
N ASP A 102 1.67 18.44 8.07
CA ASP A 102 0.69 17.62 8.80
C ASP A 102 0.58 16.20 8.22
N LYS A 103 0.67 16.07 6.89
CA LYS A 103 0.69 14.76 6.23
C LYS A 103 1.99 14.00 6.49
N LEU A 104 3.13 14.70 6.55
CA LEU A 104 4.39 14.08 6.93
C LEU A 104 4.38 13.60 8.39
N LEU A 105 3.80 14.38 9.30
CA LEU A 105 3.60 13.97 10.69
C LEU A 105 2.70 12.72 10.77
N THR A 106 1.60 12.70 10.02
CA THR A 106 0.72 11.52 9.92
C THR A 106 1.46 10.29 9.40
N ALA A 107 2.34 10.47 8.41
CA ALA A 107 3.13 9.38 7.86
C ALA A 107 4.19 8.83 8.84
N LEU A 108 4.64 9.61 9.82
CA LEU A 108 5.54 9.12 10.88
C LEU A 108 4.83 8.18 11.85
N ASP A 109 3.52 8.32 12.01
CA ASP A 109 2.70 7.47 12.89
C ASP A 109 2.29 6.13 12.24
N HIS A 110 2.75 5.84 11.01
CA HIS A 110 2.36 4.67 10.19
C HIS A 110 3.53 3.75 9.83
#